data_AF-A0AAW1JXQ4-F1
#
_entry.id   AF-A0AAW1JXQ4-F1
#
_cell.length_a   1.000
_cell.length_b   1.000
_cell.length_c   1.000
_cell.angle_alpha   90.00
_cell.angle_beta   90.00
_cell.angle_gamma   90.00
#
_symmetry.space_group_name_H-M   'P 1'
#
loop_
_entity.id
_entity.type
_entity.pdbx_description
1 polymer ?
#
loop_
_entity_poly.entity_id
_entity_poly.type
_entity_poly.pdbx_seq_one_letter_code
_entity_poly.pdbx_strand_id
1 'polypeptide(L)'
;MSADQFHHQVEKSLKRSKVYDFNDYEQCVQVANSGKVNVVNMSKEHFFDWKDCTSKSKLQKSTPRAYLQDMVFICFTRGNFTLKYKTAFAGNPIELNCLLAKHSKTGILKPNCRTYNRGVAIDRKETDRKETLLLKLRPIIPENRIQFWENLPTYNCTDDLNRETDLADDMS
;
A
#
# COMPACT_ATOMS: atom_id res chain seq x y z
N MET A 1 13.57 18.22 13.92
CA MET A 1 14.14 18.83 12.69
C MET A 1 15.14 17.90 11.96
N SER A 2 15.13 16.58 12.17
CA SER A 2 16.11 15.66 11.54
C SER A 2 15.76 15.23 10.10
N ALA A 3 14.47 15.20 9.74
CA ALA A 3 14.02 14.75 8.43
C ALA A 3 14.44 15.71 7.30
N ASP A 4 14.27 17.02 7.50
CA ASP A 4 14.59 18.04 6.48
C ASP A 4 16.08 18.04 6.11
N GLN A 5 16.95 17.94 7.12
CA GLN A 5 18.39 17.79 6.92
C GLN A 5 18.74 16.52 6.14
N PHE A 6 18.03 15.42 6.38
CA PHE A 6 18.23 14.17 5.65
C PHE A 6 17.77 14.28 4.19
N HIS A 7 16.60 14.89 3.93
CA HIS A 7 16.12 15.16 2.57
C HIS A 7 17.14 15.96 1.75
N HIS A 8 17.71 17.02 2.34
CA HIS A 8 18.77 17.80 1.69
C HIS A 8 20.01 16.98 1.34
N GLN A 9 20.40 16.04 2.22
CA GLN A 9 21.54 15.17 1.96
C GLN A 9 21.27 14.18 0.82
N VAL A 10 20.07 13.60 0.76
CA VAL A 10 19.65 12.75 -0.36
C VAL A 10 19.63 13.55 -1.65
N GLU A 11 19.07 14.77 -1.65
CA GLU A 11 19.05 15.64 -2.83
C GLU A 11 20.46 15.97 -3.34
N LYS A 12 21.40 16.26 -2.44
CA LYS A 12 22.82 16.44 -2.82
C LYS A 12 23.42 15.20 -3.47
N SER A 13 23.07 14.00 -3.00
CA SER A 13 23.52 12.75 -3.60
C SER A 13 22.92 12.56 -4.99
N LEU A 14 21.62 12.80 -5.14
CA LEU A 14 20.92 12.74 -6.43
C LEU A 14 21.50 13.71 -7.46
N LYS A 15 21.92 14.91 -7.06
CA LYS A 15 22.55 15.88 -7.98
C LYS A 15 23.93 15.45 -8.48
N ARG A 16 24.61 14.55 -7.77
CA ARG A 16 25.96 14.07 -8.12
C ARG A 16 25.96 12.85 -9.03
N SER A 17 24.86 12.09 -9.01
CA SER A 17 24.73 10.82 -9.73
C SER A 17 23.62 10.91 -10.76
N LYS A 18 23.73 10.18 -11.87
CA LYS A 18 22.59 9.99 -12.76
C LYS A 18 21.74 8.85 -12.24
N VAL A 19 20.45 9.08 -12.06
CA VAL A 19 19.50 8.10 -11.53
C VAL A 19 18.55 7.71 -12.65
N TYR A 20 18.60 6.44 -13.06
CA TYR A 20 17.79 5.95 -14.17
C TYR A 20 16.73 4.94 -13.76
N ASP A 21 16.96 4.23 -12.65
CA ASP A 21 16.00 3.29 -12.08
C ASP A 21 16.02 3.32 -10.54
N PHE A 22 15.26 2.41 -9.93
CA PHE A 22 15.10 2.35 -8.48
C PHE A 22 16.39 1.95 -7.77
N ASN A 23 17.21 1.07 -8.35
CA ASN A 23 18.47 0.65 -7.74
C ASN A 23 19.45 1.82 -7.64
N ASP A 24 19.54 2.66 -8.68
CA ASP A 24 20.36 3.88 -8.64
C ASP A 24 19.89 4.84 -7.54
N TYR A 25 18.57 4.96 -7.36
CA TYR A 25 17.99 5.78 -6.30
C TYR A 25 18.35 5.23 -4.91
N GLU A 26 18.23 3.92 -4.70
CA GLU A 26 18.64 3.27 -3.44
C GLU A 26 20.10 3.53 -3.11
N GLN A 27 21.00 3.42 -4.10
CA GLN A 27 22.41 3.75 -3.92
C GLN A 27 22.60 5.22 -3.52
N CYS A 28 21.85 6.14 -4.12
CA CYS A 28 21.93 7.56 -3.76
C CYS A 28 21.49 7.82 -2.31
N VAL A 29 20.45 7.14 -1.84
CA VAL A 29 19.97 7.23 -0.45
C VAL A 29 20.95 6.56 0.50
N GLN A 30 21.52 5.42 0.12
CA GLN A 30 22.51 4.68 0.92
C GLN A 30 23.79 5.49 1.15
N VAL A 31 24.26 6.20 0.13
CA VAL A 31 25.47 7.05 0.20
C VAL A 31 25.21 8.38 0.94
N ALA A 32 23.95 8.78 1.10
CA ALA A 32 23.60 9.94 1.91
C ALA A 32 24.13 9.77 3.36
N ASN A 33 24.32 10.89 4.06
CA ASN A 33 24.91 10.90 5.41
C ASN A 33 26.23 10.10 5.52
N SER A 34 27.09 10.19 4.49
CA SER A 34 28.37 9.49 4.43
C SER A 34 28.25 7.97 4.56
N GLY A 35 27.21 7.37 3.98
CA GLY A 35 27.01 5.92 4.01
C GLY A 35 26.36 5.38 5.28
N LYS A 36 26.05 6.24 6.27
CA LYS A 36 25.47 5.85 7.57
C LYS A 36 23.94 5.78 7.52
N VAL A 37 23.41 5.25 6.44
CA VAL A 37 21.98 5.09 6.21
C VAL A 37 21.73 3.60 6.01
N ASN A 38 20.66 3.07 6.59
CA ASN A 38 20.21 1.73 6.28
C ASN A 38 18.98 1.85 5.38
N VAL A 39 19.12 1.56 4.08
CA VAL A 39 18.01 1.60 3.14
C VAL A 39 17.24 0.29 3.22
N VAL A 40 15.97 0.37 3.59
CA VAL A 40 15.05 -0.77 3.54
C VAL A 40 14.40 -0.81 2.16
N ASN A 41 14.84 -1.74 1.31
CA ASN A 41 14.27 -1.94 -0.02
C ASN A 41 12.84 -2.51 0.09
N MET A 42 11.92 -1.88 -0.62
CA MET A 42 10.53 -2.29 -0.69
C MET A 42 10.33 -3.43 -1.71
N SER A 43 10.47 -4.68 -1.25
CA SER A 43 10.10 -5.88 -2.03
C SER A 43 8.59 -6.16 -2.03
N LYS A 44 8.11 -6.88 -3.05
CA LYS A 44 6.75 -7.44 -3.14
C LYS A 44 6.35 -8.27 -1.92
N GLU A 45 7.33 -8.87 -1.25
CA GLU A 45 7.14 -9.71 -0.08
C GLU A 45 6.65 -8.94 1.17
N HIS A 46 6.76 -7.62 1.15
CA HIS A 46 6.24 -6.76 2.22
C HIS A 46 4.76 -6.42 2.04
N PHE A 47 4.14 -6.83 0.94
CA PHE A 47 2.74 -6.56 0.64
C PHE A 47 1.89 -7.81 0.89
N PHE A 48 0.73 -7.60 1.48
CA PHE A 48 -0.17 -8.67 1.88
C PHE A 48 -1.59 -8.43 1.37
N ASP A 49 -2.26 -9.52 1.01
CA ASP A 49 -3.66 -9.50 0.59
C ASP A 49 -4.57 -9.68 1.80
N TRP A 50 -4.96 -8.55 2.39
CA TRP A 50 -5.90 -8.51 3.50
C TRP A 50 -7.32 -8.74 3.00
N LYS A 51 -7.97 -9.79 3.53
CA LYS A 51 -9.40 -10.02 3.31
C LYS A 51 -10.20 -9.18 4.31
N ASP A 52 -11.32 -8.63 3.85
CA ASP A 52 -12.27 -7.97 4.75
C ASP A 52 -12.92 -9.00 5.67
N CYS A 53 -12.68 -8.87 6.98
CA CYS A 53 -13.26 -9.72 8.02
C CYS A 53 -14.42 -9.03 8.76
N THR A 54 -14.89 -7.88 8.26
CA THR A 54 -15.98 -7.13 8.90
C THR A 54 -17.34 -7.72 8.57
N SER A 55 -18.26 -7.61 9.52
CA SER A 55 -19.66 -7.98 9.38
C SER A 55 -20.48 -6.75 9.02
N LYS A 56 -20.87 -6.63 7.76
CA LYS A 56 -21.78 -5.57 7.29
C LYS A 56 -23.07 -5.50 8.11
N SER A 57 -23.63 -6.65 8.50
CA SER A 57 -24.83 -6.73 9.35
C SER A 57 -24.61 -6.12 10.73
N LYS A 58 -23.49 -6.43 11.41
CA LYS A 58 -23.20 -5.84 12.72
C LYS A 58 -22.95 -4.34 12.63
N LEU A 59 -22.26 -3.88 11.58
CA LEU A 59 -22.05 -2.46 11.32
C LEU A 59 -23.37 -1.72 11.08
N GLN A 60 -24.28 -2.28 10.28
CA GLN A 60 -25.60 -1.70 10.02
C GLN A 60 -26.49 -1.65 11.27
N LYS A 61 -26.37 -2.65 12.16
CA LYS A 61 -27.13 -2.73 13.41
C LYS A 61 -26.50 -1.96 14.59
N SER A 62 -25.30 -1.40 14.41
CA SER A 62 -24.66 -0.61 15.45
C SER A 62 -25.47 0.65 15.75
N THR A 63 -25.65 0.94 17.04
CA THR A 63 -26.40 2.10 17.53
C THR A 63 -25.55 2.86 18.56
N PRO A 64 -25.08 4.08 18.24
CA PRO A 64 -25.21 4.78 16.96
C PRO A 64 -24.47 4.06 15.82
N ARG A 65 -24.89 4.29 14.58
CA ARG A 65 -24.21 3.75 13.40
C ARG A 65 -22.82 4.36 13.33
N ALA A 66 -21.81 3.50 13.41
CA ALA A 66 -20.42 3.95 13.43
C ALA A 66 -19.97 4.41 12.04
N TYR A 67 -19.73 5.71 11.88
CA TYR A 67 -19.07 6.29 10.70
C TYR A 67 -17.66 6.74 11.06
N LEU A 68 -16.69 6.43 10.19
CA LEU A 68 -15.29 6.77 10.43
C LEU A 68 -15.08 8.29 10.55
N GLN A 69 -15.82 9.09 9.78
CA GLN A 69 -15.76 10.54 9.80
C GLN A 69 -16.14 11.15 11.18
N ASP A 70 -16.95 10.44 11.95
CA ASP A 70 -17.43 10.89 13.26
C ASP A 70 -16.49 10.43 14.39
N MET A 71 -15.46 9.63 14.09
CA MET A 71 -14.52 9.11 15.08
C MET A 71 -13.38 10.10 15.31
N VAL A 72 -13.33 10.67 16.51
CA VAL A 72 -12.27 11.60 16.95
C VAL A 72 -11.11 10.85 17.59
N PHE A 73 -11.40 9.74 18.27
CA PHE A 73 -10.40 8.92 18.93
C PHE A 73 -10.74 7.44 18.75
N ILE A 74 -9.71 6.63 18.48
CA ILE A 74 -9.84 5.19 18.27
C ILE A 74 -8.80 4.49 19.14
N CYS A 75 -9.22 3.45 19.85
CA CYS A 75 -8.39 2.63 20.71
C CYS A 75 -8.52 1.16 20.31
N PHE A 76 -7.37 0.54 20.10
CA PHE A 76 -7.23 -0.89 19.89
C PHE A 76 -6.46 -1.46 21.08
N THR A 77 -6.98 -2.53 21.67
CA THR A 77 -6.29 -3.24 22.75
C THR A 77 -5.74 -4.55 22.21
N ARG A 78 -4.45 -4.81 22.41
CA ARG A 78 -3.81 -6.05 21.97
C ARG A 78 -4.54 -7.27 22.56
N GLY A 79 -4.93 -8.21 21.73
CA GLY A 79 -5.69 -9.41 22.12
C GLY A 79 -7.20 -9.19 22.23
N ASN A 80 -7.70 -7.95 22.07
CA ASN A 80 -9.12 -7.66 21.98
C ASN A 80 -9.50 -7.38 20.52
N PHE A 81 -10.57 -8.02 20.06
CA PHE A 81 -11.13 -7.87 18.72
C PHE A 81 -12.28 -6.86 18.64
N THR A 82 -12.51 -6.11 19.73
CA THR A 82 -13.51 -5.04 19.82
C THR A 82 -12.83 -3.69 19.65
N LEU A 83 -13.34 -2.88 18.73
CA LEU A 83 -12.90 -1.52 18.51
C LEU A 83 -13.51 -0.62 19.58
N LYS A 84 -12.72 0.25 20.22
CA LYS A 84 -13.25 1.33 21.07
C LYS A 84 -13.06 2.66 20.36
N TYR A 85 -14.09 3.49 20.28
CA TYR A 85 -13.97 4.80 19.65
C TYR A 85 -14.73 5.88 20.43
N LYS A 86 -14.39 7.15 20.21
CA LYS A 86 -15.12 8.30 20.74
C LYS A 86 -15.51 9.23 19.61
N THR A 87 -16.68 9.84 19.72
CA THR A 87 -17.14 10.88 18.79
C THR A 87 -16.82 12.31 19.26
N ALA A 88 -16.34 12.45 20.51
CA ALA A 88 -15.87 13.71 21.08
C ALA A 88 -14.71 13.45 22.05
N PHE A 89 -13.79 14.40 22.18
CA PHE A 89 -12.60 14.26 23.05
C PHE A 89 -12.95 13.98 24.52
N ALA A 90 -13.95 14.68 25.06
CA ALA A 90 -14.45 14.50 26.42
C ALA A 90 -15.52 13.37 26.54
N GLY A 91 -15.86 12.70 25.43
CA GLY A 91 -16.90 11.68 25.40
C GLY A 91 -16.47 10.35 26.02
N ASN A 92 -17.47 9.54 26.36
CA ASN A 92 -17.27 8.15 26.76
C ASN A 92 -16.92 7.28 25.54
N PRO A 93 -16.02 6.30 25.69
CA PRO A 93 -15.70 5.37 24.61
C PRO A 93 -16.89 4.43 24.32
N ILE A 94 -17.24 4.31 23.05
CA ILE A 94 -18.24 3.40 22.50
C ILE A 94 -17.51 2.14 22.02
N GLU A 95 -18.01 0.97 22.41
CA GLU A 95 -17.52 -0.32 21.93
C GLU A 95 -18.22 -0.72 20.63
N LEU A 96 -17.44 -1.06 19.61
CA LEU A 96 -17.91 -1.52 18.31
C LEU A 96 -17.38 -2.92 18.04
N ASN A 97 -18.31 -3.89 18.00
CA ASN A 97 -18.03 -5.23 17.51
C ASN A 97 -18.36 -5.29 16.01
N CYS A 98 -17.34 -5.14 15.17
CA CYS A 98 -17.51 -5.13 13.71
C CYS A 98 -17.03 -6.41 13.03
N LEU A 99 -16.38 -7.36 13.72
CA LEU A 99 -15.84 -8.57 13.08
C LEU A 99 -16.89 -9.66 12.89
N LEU A 100 -16.72 -10.49 11.85
CA LEU A 100 -17.48 -11.73 11.70
C LEU A 100 -17.24 -12.68 12.87
N ALA A 101 -18.28 -13.40 13.31
CA ALA A 101 -18.23 -14.26 14.49
C ALA A 101 -17.16 -15.37 14.41
N LYS A 102 -16.87 -15.86 13.19
CA LYS A 102 -15.79 -16.81 12.92
C LYS A 102 -14.43 -16.24 13.37
N HIS A 103 -14.10 -15.04 12.89
CA HIS A 103 -12.83 -14.37 13.18
C HIS A 103 -12.72 -13.84 14.61
N SER A 104 -13.83 -13.55 15.27
CA SER A 104 -13.83 -13.21 16.70
C SER A 104 -13.36 -14.38 17.59
N LYS A 105 -13.54 -15.63 17.16
CA LYS A 105 -13.18 -16.84 17.92
C LYS A 105 -11.84 -17.42 17.52
N THR A 106 -11.58 -17.53 16.22
CA THR A 106 -10.36 -18.13 15.67
C THR A 106 -9.22 -17.13 15.48
N GLY A 107 -9.50 -15.83 15.65
CA GLY A 107 -8.61 -14.75 15.27
C GLY A 107 -8.63 -14.44 13.78
N ILE A 108 -7.89 -13.37 13.42
CA ILE A 108 -7.64 -12.97 12.04
C ILE A 108 -6.38 -13.70 11.59
N LEU A 109 -6.50 -14.50 10.53
CA LEU A 109 -5.36 -15.21 9.97
C LEU A 109 -4.38 -14.22 9.34
N LYS A 110 -3.09 -14.54 9.40
CA LYS A 110 -2.07 -13.76 8.70
C LYS A 110 -2.41 -13.79 7.20
N PRO A 111 -2.53 -12.62 6.54
CA PRO A 111 -2.83 -12.57 5.12
C PRO A 111 -1.73 -13.22 4.30
N ASN A 112 -2.10 -13.67 3.10
CA ASN A 112 -1.12 -14.21 2.17
C ASN A 112 -0.22 -13.08 1.68
N CYS A 113 1.07 -13.40 1.57
CA CYS A 113 2.06 -12.52 0.97
C CYS A 113 1.85 -12.46 -0.55
N ARG A 114 1.99 -11.27 -1.14
CA ARG A 114 1.93 -11.14 -2.59
C ARG A 114 3.13 -11.80 -3.25
N THR A 115 2.87 -12.67 -4.22
CA THR A 115 3.93 -13.44 -4.92
C THR A 115 4.41 -12.78 -6.20
N TYR A 116 3.64 -11.83 -6.75
CA TYR A 116 3.94 -11.14 -8.00
C TYR A 116 3.76 -9.62 -7.89
N ASN A 117 4.47 -8.89 -8.75
CA ASN A 117 4.31 -7.45 -8.90
C ASN A 117 3.04 -7.17 -9.70
N ARG A 118 2.20 -6.22 -9.24
CA ARG A 118 0.98 -5.82 -9.97
C ARG A 118 1.29 -5.33 -11.38
N GLY A 119 2.37 -4.54 -11.53
CA GLY A 119 2.78 -3.98 -12.81
C GLY A 119 2.12 -2.63 -13.15
N VAL A 120 2.37 -2.15 -14.36
CA VAL A 120 1.81 -0.92 -14.91
C VAL A 120 0.45 -1.22 -15.53
N ALA A 121 -0.56 -0.42 -15.18
CA ALA A 121 -1.91 -0.60 -15.68
C ALA A 121 -2.00 -0.29 -17.19
N ILE A 122 -2.60 -1.21 -17.92
CA ILE A 122 -3.08 -0.99 -19.28
C ILE A 122 -4.51 -0.46 -19.14
N ASP A 123 -4.73 0.81 -19.46
CA ASP A 123 -6.05 1.43 -19.40
C ASP A 123 -6.94 0.94 -20.55
N ARG A 124 -8.27 0.96 -20.36
CA ARG A 124 -9.28 0.58 -21.38
C ARG A 124 -9.19 1.35 -22.70
N LYS A 125 -8.47 2.48 -22.73
CA LYS A 125 -8.27 3.31 -23.92
C LYS A 125 -7.06 2.88 -24.76
N GLU A 126 -6.57 1.64 -24.58
CA GLU A 126 -5.38 1.09 -25.28
C GLU A 126 -4.13 1.96 -25.17
N THR A 127 -4.08 2.89 -24.21
CA THR A 127 -2.91 3.71 -23.98
C THR A 127 -2.00 2.95 -23.03
N ASP A 128 -1.02 2.23 -23.58
CA ASP A 128 -0.01 1.62 -22.74
C ASP A 128 0.83 2.73 -22.10
N ARG A 129 0.56 2.99 -20.82
CA ARG A 129 1.31 3.98 -20.02
C ARG A 129 2.80 3.65 -20.03
N LYS A 130 3.14 2.36 -20.13
CA LYS A 130 4.52 1.90 -20.24
C LYS A 130 5.14 2.34 -21.56
N GLU A 131 4.46 2.19 -22.70
CA GLU A 131 4.95 2.66 -23.99
C GLU A 131 5.14 4.18 -24.01
N THR A 132 4.17 4.93 -23.48
CA THR A 132 4.29 6.40 -23.38
C THR A 132 5.50 6.82 -22.55
N LEU A 133 5.77 6.08 -21.47
CA LEU A 133 6.91 6.30 -20.61
C LEU A 133 8.22 5.91 -21.33
N LEU A 134 8.26 4.78 -22.03
CA LEU A 134 9.42 4.34 -22.82
C LEU A 134 9.76 5.33 -23.94
N LEU A 135 8.76 5.88 -24.65
CA LEU A 135 8.99 6.91 -25.68
C LEU A 135 9.68 8.15 -25.12
N LYS A 136 9.35 8.56 -23.89
CA LYS A 136 9.96 9.71 -23.22
C LYS A 136 11.33 9.39 -22.63
N LEU A 137 11.54 8.16 -22.17
CA LEU A 137 12.79 7.77 -21.51
C LEU A 137 13.88 7.33 -22.50
N ARG A 138 13.53 6.75 -23.65
CA ARG A 138 14.48 6.32 -24.70
C ARG A 138 15.52 7.40 -25.08
N PRO A 139 15.16 8.68 -25.24
CA PRO A 139 16.13 9.71 -25.57
C PRO A 139 17.09 10.10 -24.43
N ILE A 140 16.76 9.75 -23.18
CA ILE A 140 17.42 10.23 -21.95
C ILE A 140 18.29 9.14 -21.33
N ILE A 141 17.80 7.90 -21.35
CA ILE A 141 18.40 6.76 -20.67
C ILE A 141 19.27 5.96 -21.64
N PRO A 142 20.51 5.58 -21.24
CA PRO A 142 21.34 4.67 -22.03
C PRO A 142 20.66 3.32 -22.33
N GLU A 143 20.92 2.75 -23.51
CA GLU A 143 20.28 1.51 -23.99
C GLU A 143 20.44 0.34 -23.01
N ASN A 144 21.59 0.19 -22.36
CA ASN A 144 21.83 -0.87 -21.38
C ASN A 144 20.97 -0.74 -20.11
N ARG A 145 20.46 0.46 -19.80
CA ARG A 145 19.61 0.72 -18.63
C ARG A 145 18.12 0.72 -18.98
N ILE A 146 17.77 0.77 -20.26
CA ILE A 146 16.35 0.81 -20.66
C ILE A 146 15.64 -0.52 -20.46
N GLN A 147 16.39 -1.63 -20.51
CA GLN A 147 15.88 -2.99 -20.30
C GLN A 147 15.09 -3.12 -19.00
N PHE A 148 15.46 -2.40 -17.94
CA PHE A 148 14.70 -2.37 -16.69
C PHE A 148 13.25 -1.93 -16.93
N TRP A 149 13.06 -0.82 -17.63
CA TRP A 149 11.75 -0.24 -17.91
C TRP A 149 10.94 -1.09 -18.90
N GLU A 150 11.60 -1.71 -19.87
CA GLU A 150 10.98 -2.63 -20.83
C GLU A 150 10.51 -3.93 -20.17
N ASN A 151 11.18 -4.39 -19.11
CA ASN A 151 10.83 -5.61 -18.39
C ASN A 151 9.81 -5.41 -17.27
N LEU A 152 9.30 -4.19 -17.07
CA LEU A 152 8.26 -3.95 -16.08
C LEU A 152 6.97 -4.72 -16.44
N PRO A 153 6.37 -5.48 -15.51
CA PRO A 153 5.14 -6.21 -15.78
C PRO A 153 4.00 -5.22 -16.07
N THR A 154 3.06 -5.64 -16.90
CA THR A 154 1.83 -4.91 -17.19
C THR A 154 0.63 -5.76 -16.80
N TYR A 155 -0.51 -5.11 -16.54
CA TYR A 155 -1.76 -5.82 -16.23
C TYR A 155 -2.96 -5.07 -16.80
N ASN A 156 -4.04 -5.79 -17.07
CA ASN A 156 -5.27 -5.18 -17.57
C ASN A 156 -6.09 -4.60 -16.40
N CYS A 157 -6.37 -3.30 -16.44
CA CYS A 157 -7.08 -2.59 -15.38
C CYS A 157 -8.52 -3.12 -15.16
N THR A 158 -9.11 -3.81 -16.15
CA THR A 158 -10.43 -4.45 -16.00
C THR A 158 -10.46 -5.57 -14.96
N ASP A 159 -9.33 -6.23 -14.71
CA ASP A 159 -9.27 -7.42 -13.86
C ASP A 159 -9.34 -7.08 -12.37
N ASP A 160 -8.94 -5.86 -11.98
CA ASP A 160 -8.97 -5.42 -10.59
C ASP A 160 -10.40 -5.12 -10.08
N LEU A 161 -11.31 -4.71 -10.98
CA LEU A 161 -12.73 -4.52 -10.62
C LEU A 161 -13.47 -5.86 -10.47
N ASN A 162 -13.03 -6.89 -11.19
CA ASN A 162 -13.67 -8.21 -11.19
C ASN A 162 -13.13 -9.14 -10.08
N ARG A 163 -11.88 -8.93 -9.62
CA ARG A 163 -11.34 -9.68 -8.47
C ARG A 163 -12.03 -9.38 -7.14
N GLU A 164 -12.71 -8.25 -7.01
CA GLU A 164 -13.57 -7.96 -5.85
C GLU A 164 -14.92 -8.69 -5.93
N THR A 165 -15.40 -9.05 -7.12
CA THR A 165 -16.69 -9.72 -7.32
C THR A 165 -16.60 -11.24 -7.22
N ASP A 166 -15.51 -11.87 -7.70
CA ASP A 166 -15.38 -13.34 -7.68
C ASP A 166 -15.19 -13.92 -6.26
N LEU A 167 -14.81 -13.09 -5.28
CA LEU A 167 -14.73 -13.48 -3.86
C LEU A 167 -16.08 -13.42 -3.14
N ALA A 168 -17.13 -12.89 -3.78
CA ALA A 168 -18.48 -12.85 -3.24
C ALA A 168 -19.30 -14.10 -3.56
N ASP A 169 -18.97 -14.80 -4.65
CA ASP A 169 -19.73 -15.96 -5.15
C ASP A 169 -19.32 -17.30 -4.52
N ASP A 170 -18.17 -17.36 -3.84
CA ASP A 170 -17.70 -18.56 -3.11
C ASP A 170 -18.32 -18.69 -1.70
N MET A 171 -19.38 -17.93 -1.44
CA MET A 171 -20.11 -17.86 -0.17
C MET A 171 -21.63 -18.07 -0.33
N SER A 172 -22.07 -18.72 -1.41
CA SER A 172 -23.43 -19.26 -1.56
C SER A 172 -23.51 -20.73 -1.16
#